data_AF-A0A8T0KG39-F1
#
_entry.id   AF-A0A8T0KG39-F1
#
_cell.length_a   1.000
_cell.length_b   1.000
_cell.length_c   1.000
_cell.angle_alpha   90.00
_cell.angle_beta   90.00
_cell.angle_gamma   90.00
#
_symmetry.space_group_name_H-M   'P 1'
#
loop_
_entity.id
_entity.type
_entity.pdbx_description
1 polymer ?
#
loop_
_entity_poly.entity_id
_entity_poly.type
_entity_poly.pdbx_seq_one_letter_code
_entity_poly.pdbx_strand_id
1 'polypeptide(L)'
;MKNMIKLNDNVKTCLPSCRVQTLNNGEAQSLLPGVYLPFNTAFYMPEALNINSGHYLQALFRGCEILVKESSSLDSSQKQLKLHIRSVDRLSEFEGEYDAVIVCLGAKVNMLPELSGRLPLRTCRGVIAQLELHEDMKGYPERAPSILSDAWIAVQGSHSLNLGSTWEWKSVNSSPNVSSDEAAKALDELLPKASTIYPGIKDWVFTGARAGLRAMPPLTTLGSLPLLGCINDVIGINQTCKYWLFGGLGSRGLLYHAWLGNLMAQAVLSFNEEVIPSELRSWKAIEPKCSFLL
;
A
#
# COMPACT_ATOMS: atom_id res chain seq x y z
N MET A 1 -8.06 -3.38 -25.57
CA MET A 1 -8.59 -4.73 -25.87
C MET A 1 -7.90 -5.86 -25.07
N LYS A 2 -6.55 -6.00 -25.05
CA LYS A 2 -5.85 -7.04 -24.26
C LYS A 2 -6.21 -7.09 -22.76
N ASN A 3 -6.36 -5.93 -22.10
CA ASN A 3 -6.75 -5.87 -20.70
C ASN A 3 -8.20 -6.32 -20.45
N MET A 4 -9.10 -6.06 -21.38
CA MET A 4 -10.50 -6.53 -21.27
C MET A 4 -10.61 -8.04 -21.38
N ILE A 5 -9.80 -8.68 -22.23
CA ILE A 5 -9.76 -10.16 -22.31
C ILE A 5 -9.36 -10.73 -20.95
N LYS A 6 -8.27 -10.24 -20.36
CA LYS A 6 -7.81 -10.66 -19.02
C LYS A 6 -8.85 -10.43 -17.93
N LEU A 7 -9.52 -9.28 -17.91
CA LEU A 7 -10.54 -8.99 -16.91
C LEU A 7 -11.77 -9.90 -17.05
N ASN A 8 -12.20 -10.18 -18.29
CA ASN A 8 -13.26 -11.14 -18.54
C ASN A 8 -12.86 -12.58 -18.16
N ASP A 9 -11.60 -12.95 -18.37
CA ASP A 9 -11.09 -14.25 -17.91
C ASP A 9 -11.06 -14.32 -16.38
N ASN A 10 -10.66 -13.24 -15.70
CA ASN A 10 -10.71 -13.14 -14.24
C ASN A 10 -12.14 -13.28 -13.71
N VAL A 11 -13.15 -12.71 -14.37
CA VAL A 11 -14.56 -12.89 -14.00
C VAL A 11 -14.97 -14.36 -14.11
N LYS A 12 -14.54 -15.07 -15.16
CA LYS A 12 -14.87 -16.50 -15.35
C LYS A 12 -14.15 -17.42 -14.38
N THR A 13 -12.98 -17.00 -13.90
CA THR A 13 -12.07 -17.82 -13.08
C THR A 13 -11.97 -17.34 -11.64
N CYS A 14 -12.80 -16.38 -11.23
CA CYS A 14 -12.74 -15.80 -9.89
C CYS A 14 -13.08 -16.85 -8.83
N LEU A 15 -12.43 -16.75 -7.68
CA LEU A 15 -12.73 -17.62 -6.55
C LEU A 15 -14.09 -17.23 -5.94
N PRO A 16 -14.83 -18.19 -5.34
CA PRO A 16 -16.09 -17.87 -4.65
C PRO A 16 -15.94 -16.83 -3.54
N SER A 17 -14.76 -16.75 -2.92
CA SER A 17 -14.42 -15.78 -1.87
C SER A 17 -13.90 -14.45 -2.39
N CYS A 18 -13.75 -14.27 -3.70
CA CYS A 18 -13.26 -13.05 -4.35
C CYS A 18 -13.99 -12.88 -5.67
N ARG A 19 -15.30 -12.60 -5.60
CA ARG A 19 -16.16 -12.57 -6.78
C ARG A 19 -15.91 -11.30 -7.58
N VAL A 20 -15.89 -11.46 -8.89
CA VAL A 20 -15.88 -10.34 -9.84
C VAL A 20 -17.06 -10.51 -10.77
N GLN A 21 -17.85 -9.46 -10.92
CA GLN A 21 -19.04 -9.43 -11.78
C GLN A 21 -18.80 -8.46 -12.92
N THR A 22 -19.28 -8.80 -14.11
CA THR A 22 -19.34 -7.84 -15.22
C THR A 22 -20.69 -7.12 -15.15
N LEU A 23 -20.65 -5.79 -15.17
CA LEU A 23 -21.85 -4.95 -15.18
C LEU A 23 -22.02 -4.24 -16.53
N ASN A 24 -23.26 -4.19 -17.00
CA ASN A 24 -23.67 -3.31 -18.09
C ASN A 24 -24.07 -1.91 -17.56
N ASN A 25 -24.39 -0.97 -18.46
CA ASN A 25 -24.81 0.38 -18.09
C ASN A 25 -25.98 0.44 -17.10
N GLY A 26 -27.03 -0.36 -17.30
CA GLY A 26 -28.21 -0.33 -16.42
C GLY A 26 -27.88 -0.80 -15.00
N GLU A 27 -27.12 -1.89 -14.89
CA GLU A 27 -26.66 -2.43 -13.60
C GLU A 27 -25.73 -1.46 -12.87
N ALA A 28 -24.77 -0.86 -13.59
CA ALA A 28 -23.87 0.13 -13.00
C ALA A 28 -24.59 1.40 -12.56
N GLN A 29 -25.56 1.90 -13.35
CA GLN A 29 -26.39 3.05 -12.99
C GLN A 29 -27.26 2.77 -11.75
N SER A 30 -27.73 1.53 -11.59
CA SER A 30 -28.48 1.12 -10.40
C SER A 30 -27.61 1.10 -9.14
N LEU A 31 -26.31 0.78 -9.26
CA LEU A 31 -25.37 0.79 -8.14
C LEU A 31 -24.86 2.19 -7.81
N LEU A 32 -24.54 2.96 -8.85
CA LEU A 32 -24.02 4.32 -8.74
C LEU A 32 -24.64 5.20 -9.83
N PRO A 33 -25.73 5.93 -9.50
CA PRO A 33 -26.35 6.86 -10.44
C PRO A 33 -25.36 7.91 -10.95
N GLY A 34 -25.35 8.12 -12.27
CA GLY A 34 -24.45 9.07 -12.91
C GLY A 34 -23.07 8.52 -13.28
N VAL A 35 -22.79 7.24 -13.03
CA VAL A 35 -21.54 6.61 -13.50
C VAL A 35 -21.54 6.40 -15.01
N TYR A 36 -20.48 6.80 -15.68
CA TYR A 36 -20.27 6.57 -17.11
C TYR A 36 -19.34 5.37 -17.31
N LEU A 37 -19.77 4.41 -18.14
CA LEU A 37 -18.96 3.24 -18.48
C LEU A 37 -18.32 3.37 -19.87
N PRO A 38 -16.99 3.51 -19.95
CA PRO A 38 -16.29 3.29 -21.20
C PRO A 38 -16.61 1.89 -21.73
N PHE A 39 -16.96 1.78 -23.01
CA PHE A 39 -17.30 0.51 -23.66
C PHE A 39 -18.51 -0.24 -23.05
N ASN A 40 -19.41 0.45 -22.34
CA ASN A 40 -20.62 -0.14 -21.75
C ASN A 40 -20.33 -1.34 -20.83
N THR A 41 -19.16 -1.37 -20.18
CA THR A 41 -18.72 -2.50 -19.34
C THR A 41 -17.98 -2.00 -18.11
N ALA A 42 -18.32 -2.53 -16.94
CA ALA A 42 -17.56 -2.39 -15.70
C ALA A 42 -17.31 -3.74 -15.03
N PHE A 43 -16.31 -3.78 -14.15
CA PHE A 43 -16.01 -4.95 -13.31
C PHE A 43 -16.26 -4.55 -11.85
N TYR A 44 -17.14 -5.29 -11.19
CA TYR A 44 -17.58 -5.01 -9.84
C TYR A 44 -17.15 -6.13 -8.89
N MET A 45 -16.56 -5.74 -7.77
CA MET A 45 -16.15 -6.63 -6.69
C MET A 45 -17.00 -6.32 -5.46
N PRO A 46 -18.10 -7.05 -5.22
CA PRO A 46 -19.03 -6.72 -4.14
C PRO A 46 -18.40 -6.83 -2.74
N GLU A 47 -17.40 -7.68 -2.57
CA GLU A 47 -16.69 -7.86 -1.30
C GLU A 47 -15.45 -6.93 -1.17
N ALA A 48 -15.16 -6.09 -2.17
CA ALA A 48 -14.04 -5.16 -2.07
C ALA A 48 -14.33 -4.06 -1.04
N LEU A 49 -13.34 -3.78 -0.21
CA LEU A 49 -13.42 -2.77 0.84
C LEU A 49 -12.49 -1.61 0.54
N ASN A 50 -12.99 -0.40 0.77
CA ASN A 50 -12.15 0.77 0.95
C ASN A 50 -11.95 1.00 2.45
N ILE A 51 -10.72 1.30 2.86
CA ILE A 51 -10.38 1.50 4.27
C ILE A 51 -9.78 2.87 4.47
N ASN A 52 -10.09 3.49 5.60
CA ASN A 52 -9.29 4.60 6.10
C ASN A 52 -7.97 4.04 6.64
N SER A 53 -6.87 4.28 5.94
CA SER A 53 -5.57 3.69 6.27
C SER A 53 -5.06 4.10 7.65
N GLY A 54 -5.33 5.33 8.10
CA GLY A 54 -4.94 5.82 9.42
C GLY A 54 -5.63 5.04 10.54
N HIS A 55 -6.96 4.96 10.48
CA HIS A 55 -7.74 4.19 11.46
C HIS A 55 -7.42 2.69 11.40
N TYR A 56 -7.20 2.15 10.20
CA TYR A 56 -6.84 0.76 10.02
C TYR A 56 -5.53 0.41 10.71
N LEU A 57 -4.47 1.22 10.54
CA LEU A 57 -3.18 0.99 11.20
C LEU A 57 -3.26 1.12 12.72
N GLN A 58 -4.04 2.08 13.23
CA GLN A 58 -4.30 2.20 14.67
C GLN A 58 -5.03 0.97 15.22
N ALA A 59 -6.04 0.48 14.51
CA ALA A 59 -6.77 -0.72 14.89
C ALA A 59 -5.87 -1.97 14.90
N LEU A 60 -4.99 -2.12 13.91
CA LEU A 60 -4.01 -3.21 13.87
C LEU A 60 -3.09 -3.20 15.09
N PHE A 61 -2.52 -2.04 15.44
CA PHE A 61 -1.65 -1.93 16.62
C PHE A 61 -2.40 -2.25 17.91
N ARG A 62 -3.63 -1.73 18.07
CA ARG A 62 -4.49 -2.03 19.22
C ARG A 62 -4.85 -3.51 19.30
N GLY A 63 -5.02 -4.18 18.16
CA GLY A 63 -5.19 -5.63 18.10
C GLY A 63 -3.99 -6.37 18.71
N CYS A 64 -2.76 -5.96 18.40
CA CYS A 64 -1.56 -6.52 19.02
C CYS A 64 -1.53 -6.31 20.54
N GLU A 65 -1.93 -5.14 21.04
CA GLU A 65 -2.00 -4.86 22.48
C GLU A 65 -2.99 -5.79 23.20
N ILE A 66 -4.16 -6.04 22.59
CA ILE A 66 -5.18 -6.94 23.13
C ILE A 66 -4.64 -8.37 23.19
N LEU A 67 -4.03 -8.86 22.10
CA LEU A 67 -3.47 -10.21 22.03
C LEU A 67 -2.39 -10.46 23.09
N VAL A 68 -1.53 -9.47 23.38
CA VAL A 68 -0.51 -9.59 24.43
C VAL A 68 -1.14 -9.63 25.83
N LYS A 69 -2.19 -8.84 26.07
CA LYS A 69 -2.92 -8.87 27.35
C LYS A 69 -3.62 -10.21 27.59
N GLU A 70 -4.28 -10.74 26.55
CA GLU A 70 -5.01 -12.01 26.62
C GLU A 70 -4.09 -13.22 26.74
N SER A 71 -2.90 -13.19 26.13
CA SER A 71 -1.93 -14.28 26.27
C SER A 71 -1.23 -14.30 27.63
N SER A 72 -1.04 -13.13 28.25
CA SER A 72 -0.41 -13.01 29.57
C SER A 72 -1.28 -13.54 30.71
N SER A 73 -2.59 -13.74 30.50
CA SER A 73 -3.48 -14.37 31.48
C SER A 73 -3.50 -15.91 31.39
N LEU A 74 -2.96 -16.47 30.31
CA LEU A 74 -3.04 -17.91 29.99
C LEU A 74 -1.70 -18.65 30.11
N ASP A 75 -0.58 -17.98 29.83
CA ASP A 75 0.77 -18.58 29.83
C ASP A 75 1.64 -18.04 30.97
N SER A 76 2.55 -18.88 31.49
CA SER A 76 3.58 -18.45 32.46
C SER A 76 4.69 -17.60 31.84
N SER A 77 4.73 -17.47 30.51
CA SER A 77 5.67 -16.63 29.77
C SER A 77 5.06 -15.23 29.55
N GLN A 78 5.66 -14.22 30.19
CA GLN A 78 5.20 -12.84 30.03
C GLN A 78 5.57 -12.30 28.65
N LYS A 79 4.59 -12.24 27.74
CA LYS A 79 4.73 -11.51 26.47
C LYS A 79 4.59 -10.02 26.74
N GLN A 80 5.41 -9.20 26.10
CA GLN A 80 5.37 -7.75 26.22
C GLN A 80 5.38 -7.10 24.85
N LEU A 81 4.60 -6.03 24.70
CA LEU A 81 4.62 -5.15 23.53
C LEU A 81 4.97 -3.75 24.01
N LYS A 82 6.03 -3.16 23.43
CA LYS A 82 6.48 -1.81 23.76
C LYS A 82 6.66 -1.00 22.48
N LEU A 83 6.15 0.23 22.49
CA LEU A 83 6.41 1.22 21.45
C LEU A 83 7.54 2.13 21.93
N HIS A 84 8.69 2.07 21.25
CA HIS A 84 9.83 2.93 21.51
C HIS A 84 9.88 4.04 20.47
N ILE A 85 9.81 5.31 20.91
CA ILE A 85 10.01 6.47 20.05
C ILE A 85 11.40 7.03 20.37
N ARG A 86 12.41 6.60 19.61
CA ARG A 86 13.79 7.08 19.71
C ARG A 86 14.41 7.23 18.32
N SER A 87 15.41 8.10 18.19
CA SER A 87 16.27 8.10 17.00
C SER A 87 17.12 6.84 17.00
N VAL A 88 17.30 6.25 15.82
CA VAL A 88 18.20 5.13 15.57
C VAL A 88 18.92 5.44 14.28
N ASP A 89 20.23 5.50 14.33
CA ASP A 89 21.06 5.89 13.19
C ASP A 89 21.56 4.64 12.45
N ARG A 90 21.70 3.51 13.16
CA ARG A 90 22.29 2.28 12.63
C ARG A 90 21.62 1.02 13.17
N LEU A 91 21.60 -0.03 12.36
CA LEU A 91 21.05 -1.33 12.75
C LEU A 91 21.82 -1.99 13.90
N SER A 92 23.13 -1.78 13.99
CA SER A 92 23.99 -2.36 15.03
C SER A 92 23.63 -1.92 16.45
N GLU A 93 22.85 -0.85 16.61
CA GLU A 93 22.36 -0.39 17.92
C GLU A 93 21.40 -1.38 18.59
N PHE A 94 20.84 -2.33 17.83
CA PHE A 94 19.97 -3.38 18.36
C PHE A 94 20.71 -4.67 18.75
N GLU A 95 22.00 -4.77 18.40
CA GLU A 95 22.82 -5.94 18.71
C GLU A 95 22.92 -6.14 20.23
N GLY A 96 22.66 -7.37 20.70
CA GLY A 96 22.67 -7.71 22.12
C GLY A 96 21.42 -7.29 22.90
N GLU A 97 20.55 -6.43 22.33
CA GLU A 97 19.23 -6.11 22.90
C GLU A 97 18.12 -7.02 22.32
N TYR A 98 18.23 -7.39 21.03
CA TYR A 98 17.22 -8.18 20.33
C TYR A 98 17.85 -9.37 19.58
N ASP A 99 17.16 -10.53 19.59
CA ASP A 99 17.54 -11.69 18.76
C ASP A 99 17.24 -11.47 17.27
N ALA A 100 16.21 -10.67 16.97
CA ALA A 100 15.80 -10.36 15.61
C ALA A 100 15.22 -8.95 15.46
N VAL A 101 15.50 -8.32 14.32
CA VAL A 101 14.99 -7.00 13.93
C VAL A 101 14.36 -7.08 12.54
N ILE A 102 13.13 -6.55 12.40
CA ILE A 102 12.44 -6.45 11.10
C ILE A 102 12.42 -4.98 10.66
N VAL A 103 13.04 -4.69 9.53
CA VAL A 103 13.10 -3.35 8.94
C VAL A 103 11.85 -3.09 8.08
N CYS A 104 10.97 -2.20 8.54
CA CYS A 104 9.70 -1.83 7.90
C CYS A 104 9.64 -0.36 7.45
N LEU A 105 10.76 0.23 7.01
CA LEU A 105 10.88 1.68 6.78
C LEU A 105 10.28 2.18 5.46
N GLY A 106 9.73 1.31 4.61
CA GLY A 106 9.17 1.69 3.32
C GLY A 106 10.18 2.47 2.47
N ALA A 107 9.76 3.64 1.94
CA ALA A 107 10.63 4.49 1.12
C ALA A 107 11.79 5.14 1.89
N LYS A 108 11.73 5.16 3.22
CA LYS A 108 12.78 5.72 4.08
C LYS A 108 13.88 4.72 4.44
N VAL A 109 13.85 3.50 3.89
CA VAL A 109 14.89 2.49 4.16
C VAL A 109 16.31 2.97 3.80
N ASN A 110 16.45 3.87 2.83
CA ASN A 110 17.73 4.48 2.46
C ASN A 110 18.30 5.44 3.52
N MET A 111 17.54 5.77 4.58
CA MET A 111 18.06 6.50 5.73
C MET A 111 19.02 5.66 6.57
N LEU A 112 18.92 4.32 6.51
CA LEU A 112 19.85 3.42 7.17
C LEU A 112 21.11 3.25 6.32
N PRO A 113 22.32 3.60 6.83
CA PRO A 113 23.57 3.47 6.08
C PRO A 113 23.82 2.06 5.56
N GLU A 114 23.44 1.03 6.34
CA GLU A 114 23.64 -0.38 5.98
C GLU A 114 22.82 -0.82 4.77
N LEU A 115 21.73 -0.12 4.44
CA LEU A 115 20.79 -0.49 3.37
C LEU A 115 20.75 0.52 2.21
N SER A 116 21.31 1.72 2.41
CA SER A 116 21.32 2.78 1.42
C SER A 116 22.00 2.31 0.12
N GLY A 117 21.25 2.37 -0.99
CA GLY A 117 21.72 1.94 -2.31
C GLY A 117 21.87 0.43 -2.51
N ARG A 118 21.56 -0.40 -1.50
CA ARG A 118 21.71 -1.87 -1.58
C ARG A 118 20.43 -2.61 -1.95
N LEU A 119 19.28 -1.95 -1.81
CA LEU A 119 17.97 -2.54 -2.14
C LEU A 119 17.54 -2.09 -3.54
N PRO A 120 16.96 -2.98 -4.38
CA PRO A 120 16.51 -2.63 -5.73
C PRO A 120 15.17 -1.87 -5.73
N LEU A 121 15.03 -0.88 -4.84
CA LEU A 121 13.84 -0.06 -4.67
C LEU A 121 13.91 1.18 -5.55
N ARG A 122 12.77 1.54 -6.13
CA ARG A 122 12.56 2.82 -6.82
C ARG A 122 11.57 3.65 -6.02
N THR A 123 11.78 4.94 -5.95
CA THR A 123 10.84 5.83 -5.27
C THR A 123 9.80 6.37 -6.26
N CYS A 124 8.56 6.46 -5.79
CA CYS A 124 7.48 7.13 -6.52
C CYS A 124 6.59 7.89 -5.55
N ARG A 125 6.65 9.22 -5.59
CA ARG A 125 5.73 10.08 -4.84
C ARG A 125 4.39 10.11 -5.57
N GLY A 126 3.30 10.11 -4.82
CA GLY A 126 1.96 10.32 -5.34
C GLY A 126 1.21 11.30 -4.46
N VAL A 127 0.53 12.24 -5.10
CA VAL A 127 -0.36 13.21 -4.46
C VAL A 127 -1.80 12.74 -4.67
N ILE A 128 -2.61 12.89 -3.62
CA ILE A 128 -4.05 12.66 -3.64
C ILE A 128 -4.75 13.98 -3.30
N ALA A 129 -5.89 14.21 -3.94
CA ALA A 129 -6.81 15.29 -3.62
C ALA A 129 -7.90 14.79 -2.67
N GLN A 130 -8.29 15.63 -1.73
CA GLN A 130 -9.39 15.40 -0.80
C GLN A 130 -10.55 16.29 -1.23
N LEU A 131 -11.70 15.67 -1.42
CA LEU A 131 -12.90 16.33 -1.92
C LEU A 131 -14.05 16.09 -0.94
N GLU A 132 -14.83 17.13 -0.72
CA GLU A 132 -16.04 17.09 0.11
C GLU A 132 -17.24 17.61 -0.67
N LEU A 133 -18.41 17.08 -0.37
CA LEU A 133 -19.67 17.57 -0.90
C LEU A 133 -20.38 18.39 0.17
N HIS A 134 -20.99 19.51 -0.22
CA HIS A 134 -21.81 20.30 0.71
C HIS A 134 -22.92 19.44 1.32
N GLU A 135 -23.20 19.62 2.62
CA GLU A 135 -24.16 18.81 3.37
C GLU A 135 -25.58 18.86 2.79
N ASP A 136 -25.97 20.01 2.22
CA ASP A 136 -27.28 20.23 1.60
C ASP A 136 -27.47 19.47 0.28
N MET A 137 -26.38 18.95 -0.31
CA MET A 137 -26.43 18.20 -1.56
C MET A 137 -26.66 16.72 -1.28
N LYS A 138 -27.31 16.05 -2.23
CA LYS A 138 -27.49 14.60 -2.17
C LYS A 138 -26.11 13.92 -2.25
N GLY A 139 -25.70 13.31 -1.13
CA GLY A 139 -24.43 12.62 -0.98
C GLY A 139 -24.26 11.41 -1.90
N TYR A 140 -23.02 10.94 -1.97
CA TYR A 140 -22.65 9.67 -2.56
C TYR A 140 -23.42 8.53 -1.88
N PRO A 141 -23.99 7.55 -2.63
CA PRO A 141 -24.76 6.49 -2.02
C PRO A 141 -23.92 5.64 -1.05
N GLU A 142 -24.41 5.39 0.17
CA GLU A 142 -23.66 4.71 1.24
C GLU A 142 -23.12 3.31 0.85
N ARG A 143 -23.85 2.59 -0.02
CA ARG A 143 -23.49 1.25 -0.47
C ARG A 143 -22.84 1.23 -1.85
N ALA A 144 -22.63 2.39 -2.47
CA ALA A 144 -21.98 2.46 -3.77
C ALA A 144 -20.47 2.19 -3.61
N PRO A 145 -19.85 1.49 -4.57
CA PRO A 145 -18.44 1.14 -4.49
C PRO A 145 -17.53 2.33 -4.80
N SER A 146 -16.33 2.33 -4.25
CA SER A 146 -15.21 3.13 -4.77
C SER A 146 -14.92 2.77 -6.23
N ILE A 147 -14.45 3.74 -7.02
CA ILE A 147 -14.17 3.56 -8.44
C ILE A 147 -12.66 3.41 -8.65
N LEU A 148 -12.26 2.38 -9.40
CA LEU A 148 -10.90 2.23 -9.90
C LEU A 148 -10.88 2.46 -11.42
N SER A 149 -10.28 3.58 -11.85
CA SER A 149 -10.06 3.93 -13.25
C SER A 149 -8.70 4.62 -13.40
N ASP A 150 -8.48 5.39 -14.47
CA ASP A 150 -7.25 6.17 -14.68
C ASP A 150 -6.92 7.08 -13.47
N ALA A 151 -7.96 7.60 -12.82
CA ALA A 151 -7.89 8.08 -11.44
C ALA A 151 -8.87 7.26 -10.59
N TRP A 152 -8.43 6.84 -9.41
CA TRP A 152 -9.30 6.16 -8.46
C TRP A 152 -10.05 7.17 -7.59
N ILE A 153 -11.28 6.83 -7.24
CA ILE A 153 -12.14 7.56 -6.30
C ILE A 153 -12.37 6.64 -5.10
N ALA A 154 -11.79 6.99 -3.97
CA ALA A 154 -11.87 6.23 -2.72
C ALA A 154 -12.80 6.93 -1.73
N VAL A 155 -14.06 6.50 -1.72
CA VAL A 155 -15.15 7.08 -0.93
C VAL A 155 -14.92 6.84 0.57
N GLN A 156 -14.89 7.90 1.37
CA GLN A 156 -14.72 7.85 2.82
C GLN A 156 -16.05 7.99 3.58
N GLY A 157 -17.09 8.41 2.89
CA GLY A 157 -18.47 8.55 3.37
C GLY A 157 -19.31 9.24 2.30
N SER A 158 -20.58 9.53 2.60
CA SER A 158 -21.51 10.13 1.64
C SER A 158 -21.09 11.54 1.17
N HIS A 159 -20.28 12.25 1.95
CA HIS A 159 -19.86 13.63 1.67
C HIS A 159 -18.34 13.84 1.69
N SER A 160 -17.55 12.76 1.73
CA SER A 160 -16.09 12.84 1.72
C SER A 160 -15.48 11.72 0.89
N LEU A 161 -14.52 12.08 0.03
CA LEU A 161 -13.77 11.11 -0.77
C LEU A 161 -12.33 11.57 -1.00
N ASN A 162 -11.48 10.59 -1.30
CA ASN A 162 -10.13 10.83 -1.80
C ASN A 162 -10.06 10.52 -3.29
N LEU A 163 -9.36 11.35 -4.04
CA LEU A 163 -9.12 11.21 -5.47
C LEU A 163 -7.62 11.03 -5.71
N GLY A 164 -7.21 10.00 -6.44
CA GLY A 164 -5.79 9.81 -6.69
C GLY A 164 -5.39 8.84 -7.79
N SER A 165 -4.09 8.62 -7.97
CA SER A 165 -3.01 9.48 -7.48
C SER A 165 -2.13 9.93 -8.63
N THR A 166 -1.40 11.03 -8.46
CA THR A 166 -0.32 11.42 -9.37
C THR A 166 0.87 10.46 -9.23
N TRP A 167 1.86 10.60 -10.12
CA TRP A 167 3.05 9.73 -10.16
C TRP A 167 4.32 10.53 -10.47
N GLU A 168 5.12 10.78 -9.44
CA GLU A 168 6.44 11.41 -9.57
C GLU A 168 7.53 10.38 -9.23
N TRP A 169 8.13 9.80 -10.27
CA TRP A 169 9.22 8.84 -10.14
C TRP A 169 10.54 9.50 -9.72
N LYS A 170 11.38 8.75 -9.00
CA LYS A 170 12.69 9.21 -8.49
C LYS A 170 12.60 10.36 -7.47
N SER A 171 11.40 10.71 -7.01
CA SER A 171 11.22 11.68 -5.93
C SER A 171 11.88 11.18 -4.66
N VAL A 172 12.55 12.08 -3.94
CA VAL A 172 13.08 11.83 -2.58
C VAL A 172 12.25 12.57 -1.52
N ASN A 173 11.26 13.34 -1.96
CA ASN A 173 10.39 14.08 -1.06
C ASN A 173 9.44 13.11 -0.34
N SER A 174 9.72 12.88 0.95
CA SER A 174 8.92 12.04 1.84
C SER A 174 7.92 12.83 2.69
N SER A 175 7.83 14.15 2.50
CA SER A 175 6.90 15.00 3.26
C SER A 175 5.46 14.69 2.89
N PRO A 176 4.55 14.47 3.86
CA PRO A 176 3.12 14.31 3.57
C PRO A 176 2.44 15.63 3.18
N ASN A 177 3.08 16.77 3.49
CA ASN A 177 2.56 18.10 3.21
C ASN A 177 2.75 18.41 1.72
N VAL A 178 1.74 19.05 1.14
CA VAL A 178 1.63 19.41 -0.28
C VAL A 178 1.45 20.92 -0.34
N SER A 179 2.26 21.60 -1.16
CA SER A 179 2.10 23.04 -1.36
C SER A 179 0.83 23.34 -2.17
N SER A 180 0.32 24.58 -2.11
CA SER A 180 -0.84 24.98 -2.91
C SER A 180 -0.62 24.75 -4.41
N ASP A 181 0.58 24.99 -4.92
CA ASP A 181 0.92 24.76 -6.33
C ASP A 181 0.96 23.27 -6.70
N GLU A 182 1.51 22.41 -5.83
CA GLU A 182 1.53 20.96 -6.04
C GLU A 182 0.10 20.39 -5.97
N ALA A 183 -0.71 20.91 -5.06
CA ALA A 183 -2.12 20.55 -4.90
C ALA A 183 -2.96 20.93 -6.13
N ALA A 184 -2.80 22.17 -6.63
CA ALA A 184 -3.49 22.63 -7.84
C ALA A 184 -3.14 21.77 -9.05
N LYS A 185 -1.84 21.49 -9.27
CA LYS A 185 -1.39 20.59 -10.34
C LYS A 185 -1.97 19.19 -10.23
N ALA A 186 -2.02 18.63 -9.02
CA ALA A 186 -2.61 17.32 -8.80
C ALA A 186 -4.11 17.32 -9.11
N LEU A 187 -4.84 18.37 -8.72
CA LEU A 187 -6.26 18.49 -9.00
C LEU A 187 -6.52 18.65 -10.51
N ASP A 188 -5.77 19.50 -11.19
CA ASP A 188 -5.84 19.71 -12.64
C ASP A 188 -5.56 18.41 -13.43
N GLU A 189 -4.69 17.54 -12.92
CA GLU A 189 -4.40 16.25 -13.52
C GLU A 189 -5.50 15.22 -13.25
N LEU A 190 -5.98 15.14 -12.01
CA LEU A 190 -6.82 14.02 -11.54
C LEU A 190 -8.31 14.25 -11.79
N LEU A 191 -8.81 15.49 -11.63
CA LEU A 191 -10.24 15.79 -11.74
C LEU A 191 -10.80 15.49 -13.14
N PRO A 192 -10.13 15.85 -14.26
CA PRO A 192 -10.62 15.49 -15.58
C PRO A 192 -10.75 13.98 -15.79
N LYS A 193 -9.76 13.20 -15.32
CA LYS A 193 -9.76 11.73 -15.39
C LYS A 193 -10.94 11.13 -14.64
N ALA A 194 -11.14 11.56 -13.39
CA ALA A 194 -12.26 11.08 -12.57
C ALA A 194 -13.62 11.49 -13.15
N SER A 195 -13.74 12.73 -13.63
CA SER A 195 -15.00 13.24 -14.17
C SER A 195 -15.44 12.58 -15.49
N THR A 196 -14.52 11.90 -16.17
CA THR A 196 -14.84 11.07 -17.33
C THR A 196 -15.68 9.85 -16.94
N ILE A 197 -15.47 9.30 -15.74
CA ILE A 197 -16.17 8.12 -15.23
C ILE A 197 -17.32 8.51 -14.29
N TYR A 198 -17.16 9.58 -13.51
CA TYR A 198 -18.21 10.06 -12.61
C TYR A 198 -18.32 11.58 -12.72
N PRO A 199 -19.08 12.12 -13.70
CA PRO A 199 -19.18 13.55 -13.96
C PRO A 199 -19.61 14.40 -12.77
N GLY A 200 -20.45 13.85 -11.89
CA GLY A 200 -20.92 14.52 -10.67
C GLY A 200 -19.80 14.87 -9.68
N ILE A 201 -18.58 14.33 -9.83
CA ILE A 201 -17.43 14.74 -9.01
C ILE A 201 -17.08 16.22 -9.17
N LYS A 202 -17.50 16.88 -10.26
CA LYS A 202 -17.24 18.31 -10.50
C LYS A 202 -17.97 19.23 -9.52
N ASP A 203 -19.03 18.74 -8.87
CA ASP A 203 -19.79 19.50 -7.88
C ASP A 203 -19.16 19.40 -6.48
N TRP A 204 -18.10 18.60 -6.33
CA TRP A 204 -17.38 18.42 -5.07
C TRP A 204 -16.32 19.51 -4.88
N VAL A 205 -16.18 19.96 -3.65
CA VAL A 205 -15.26 21.03 -3.25
C VAL A 205 -13.93 20.42 -2.84
N PHE A 206 -12.84 21.00 -3.35
CA PHE A 206 -11.50 20.67 -2.92
C PHE A 206 -11.20 21.21 -1.51
N THR A 207 -10.87 20.31 -0.59
CA THR A 207 -10.59 20.67 0.82
C THR A 207 -9.12 20.49 1.21
N GLY A 208 -8.35 19.74 0.42
CA GLY A 208 -6.92 19.61 0.67
C GLY A 208 -6.23 18.55 -0.18
N ALA A 209 -4.92 18.45 -0.02
CA ALA A 209 -4.12 17.41 -0.64
C ALA A 209 -3.13 16.80 0.35
N ARG A 210 -2.75 15.55 0.07
CA ARG A 210 -1.74 14.81 0.82
C ARG A 210 -0.86 14.05 -0.14
N ALA A 211 0.39 13.82 0.26
CA ALA A 211 1.32 13.03 -0.51
C ALA A 211 1.85 11.83 0.26
N GLY A 212 2.25 10.80 -0.49
CA GLY A 212 2.94 9.64 0.04
C GLY A 212 4.10 9.25 -0.88
N LEU A 213 5.24 8.90 -0.28
CA LEU A 213 6.39 8.36 -0.99
C LEU A 213 6.36 6.82 -0.95
N ARG A 214 6.25 6.18 -2.11
CA ARG A 214 6.18 4.73 -2.24
C ARG A 214 7.55 4.15 -2.54
N ALA A 215 7.91 3.08 -1.83
CA ALA A 215 9.00 2.18 -2.20
C ALA A 215 8.46 1.16 -3.20
N MET A 216 8.73 1.40 -4.48
CA MET A 216 8.32 0.53 -5.58
C MET A 216 9.38 -0.56 -5.78
N PRO A 217 9.01 -1.84 -5.74
CA PRO A 217 9.95 -2.92 -5.99
C PRO A 217 10.32 -2.98 -7.49
N PRO A 218 11.33 -3.79 -7.87
CA PRO A 218 11.63 -4.00 -9.27
C PRO A 218 10.41 -4.59 -10.00
N LEU A 219 10.30 -4.31 -11.29
CA LEU A 219 9.29 -4.95 -12.14
C LEU A 219 9.90 -6.22 -12.71
N THR A 220 9.32 -7.37 -12.40
CA THR A 220 9.72 -8.68 -12.93
C THR A 220 8.64 -9.23 -13.86
N THR A 221 8.88 -10.40 -14.45
CA THR A 221 7.87 -11.15 -15.22
C THR A 221 6.65 -11.55 -14.39
N LEU A 222 6.81 -11.66 -13.07
CA LEU A 222 5.74 -11.91 -12.10
C LEU A 222 5.11 -10.61 -11.56
N GLY A 223 5.54 -9.46 -12.08
CA GLY A 223 5.10 -8.13 -11.67
C GLY A 223 6.00 -7.50 -10.60
N SER A 224 5.46 -6.49 -9.93
CA SER A 224 6.16 -5.75 -8.87
C SER A 224 5.86 -6.35 -7.50
N LEU A 225 6.64 -7.37 -7.12
CA LEU A 225 6.51 -8.10 -5.86
C LEU A 225 7.31 -7.45 -4.71
N PRO A 226 6.78 -7.43 -3.47
CA PRO A 226 7.51 -6.94 -2.30
C PRO A 226 8.82 -7.66 -2.01
N LEU A 227 9.69 -7.02 -1.23
CA LEU A 227 10.97 -7.57 -0.80
C LEU A 227 10.82 -8.07 0.63
N LEU A 228 10.91 -9.38 0.81
CA LEU A 228 10.99 -10.03 2.11
C LEU A 228 12.30 -10.81 2.22
N GLY A 229 12.75 -11.03 3.45
CA GLY A 229 13.86 -11.95 3.72
C GLY A 229 14.89 -11.45 4.72
N CYS A 230 15.80 -12.34 5.09
CA CYS A 230 16.95 -12.05 5.94
C CYS A 230 17.94 -11.14 5.18
N ILE A 231 18.49 -10.13 5.82
CA ILE A 231 19.39 -9.15 5.18
C ILE A 231 20.80 -9.17 5.74
N ASN A 232 21.16 -10.17 6.55
CA ASN A 232 22.52 -10.30 7.13
C ASN A 232 23.63 -10.26 6.04
N ASP A 233 23.44 -10.98 4.94
CA ASP A 233 24.40 -10.97 3.83
C ASP A 233 24.45 -9.62 3.10
N VAL A 234 23.32 -8.90 3.07
CA VAL A 234 23.20 -7.58 2.42
C VAL A 234 23.88 -6.50 3.26
N ILE A 235 23.77 -6.56 4.58
CA ILE A 235 24.42 -5.61 5.49
C ILE A 235 25.92 -5.93 5.65
N GLY A 236 26.32 -7.19 5.42
CA GLY A 236 27.71 -7.64 5.47
C GLY A 236 28.25 -7.76 6.90
N ILE A 237 27.37 -8.03 7.87
CA ILE A 237 27.74 -8.09 9.29
C ILE A 237 27.43 -9.48 9.84
N ASN A 238 28.44 -10.12 10.43
CA ASN A 238 28.28 -11.39 11.13
C ASN A 238 27.89 -11.11 12.59
N GLN A 239 26.59 -10.90 12.82
CA GLN A 239 26.01 -10.52 14.10
C GLN A 239 25.18 -11.66 14.71
N THR A 240 25.04 -11.63 16.03
CA THR A 240 24.17 -12.56 16.77
C THR A 240 22.70 -12.23 16.50
N CYS A 241 22.37 -10.94 16.37
CA CYS A 241 21.05 -10.49 15.92
C CYS A 241 20.83 -10.84 14.43
N LYS A 242 19.61 -11.31 14.12
CA LYS A 242 19.16 -11.52 12.73
C LYS A 242 18.35 -10.34 12.24
N TYR A 243 18.78 -9.74 11.14
CA TYR A 243 18.10 -8.62 10.51
C TYR A 243 17.29 -9.11 9.33
N TRP A 244 16.08 -8.60 9.21
CA TRP A 244 15.16 -8.96 8.16
C TRP A 244 14.53 -7.72 7.52
N LEU A 245 14.08 -7.84 6.28
CA LEU A 245 13.40 -6.79 5.54
C LEU A 245 11.94 -7.17 5.30
N PHE A 246 11.06 -6.20 5.54
CA PHE A 246 9.68 -6.21 5.08
C PHE A 246 9.42 -4.90 4.33
N GLY A 247 9.63 -4.90 3.01
CA GLY A 247 9.73 -3.67 2.23
C GLY A 247 9.19 -3.78 0.82
N GLY A 248 9.23 -2.65 0.09
CA GLY A 248 8.85 -2.62 -1.33
C GLY A 248 7.38 -2.92 -1.60
N LEU A 249 6.48 -2.53 -0.69
CA LEU A 249 5.05 -2.78 -0.83
C LEU A 249 4.37 -1.96 -1.96
N GLY A 250 5.06 -0.97 -2.53
CA GLY A 250 4.58 -0.15 -3.63
C GLY A 250 3.20 0.46 -3.40
N SER A 251 2.35 0.45 -4.44
CA SER A 251 0.97 0.95 -4.41
C SER A 251 -0.06 -0.07 -3.91
N ARG A 252 0.35 -1.29 -3.57
CA ARG A 252 -0.56 -2.42 -3.27
C ARG A 252 -0.36 -3.01 -1.89
N GLY A 253 0.46 -2.37 -1.05
CA GLY A 253 0.84 -2.88 0.26
C GLY A 253 -0.33 -3.27 1.17
N LEU A 254 -1.38 -2.46 1.18
CA LEU A 254 -2.55 -2.73 2.01
C LEU A 254 -3.35 -3.97 1.56
N LEU A 255 -3.18 -4.46 0.34
CA LEU A 255 -3.91 -5.64 -0.14
C LEU A 255 -3.37 -6.95 0.45
N TYR A 256 -2.05 -7.03 0.66
CA TYR A 256 -1.39 -8.30 1.00
C TYR A 256 -0.53 -8.24 2.27
N HIS A 257 -0.46 -7.10 2.97
CA HIS A 257 0.41 -6.97 4.14
C HIS A 257 0.09 -7.99 5.24
N ALA A 258 -1.17 -8.39 5.43
CA ALA A 258 -1.54 -9.33 6.49
C ALA A 258 -0.95 -10.72 6.23
N TRP A 259 -1.10 -11.22 5.00
CA TRP A 259 -0.52 -12.50 4.59
C TRP A 259 1.01 -12.47 4.60
N LEU A 260 1.61 -11.40 4.05
CA LEU A 260 3.06 -11.21 4.11
C LEU A 260 3.57 -11.11 5.54
N GLY A 261 2.86 -10.40 6.42
CA GLY A 261 3.22 -10.22 7.82
C GLY A 261 3.20 -11.55 8.57
N ASN A 262 2.23 -12.41 8.27
CA ASN A 262 2.20 -13.77 8.81
C ASN A 262 3.39 -14.62 8.33
N LEU A 263 3.72 -14.59 7.03
CA LEU A 263 4.90 -15.29 6.50
C LEU A 263 6.19 -14.78 7.18
N MET A 264 6.29 -13.46 7.32
CA MET A 264 7.44 -12.81 7.94
C MET A 264 7.60 -13.20 9.41
N ALA A 265 6.50 -13.20 10.18
CA ALA A 265 6.50 -13.63 11.57
C ALA A 265 6.92 -15.10 11.71
N GLN A 266 6.41 -15.99 10.85
CA GLN A 266 6.80 -17.40 10.84
C GLN A 266 8.29 -17.58 10.53
N ALA A 267 8.81 -16.87 9.52
CA ALA A 267 10.22 -16.95 9.14
C ALA A 267 11.16 -16.48 10.27
N VAL A 268 10.81 -15.39 10.96
CA VAL A 268 11.60 -14.86 12.08
C VAL A 268 11.56 -15.80 13.28
N LEU A 269 10.37 -16.24 13.70
CA LEU A 269 10.22 -17.10 14.88
C LEU A 269 10.87 -18.47 14.71
N SER A 270 10.91 -18.98 13.49
CA SER A 270 11.57 -20.26 13.16
C SER A 270 13.03 -20.12 12.72
N PHE A 271 13.55 -18.88 12.64
CA PHE A 271 14.85 -18.56 12.03
C PHE A 271 15.05 -19.20 10.64
N ASN A 272 13.96 -19.39 9.89
CA ASN A 272 13.96 -20.10 8.62
C ASN A 272 13.38 -19.22 7.52
N GLU A 273 14.28 -18.68 6.69
CA GLU A 273 13.91 -17.86 5.55
C GLU A 273 13.18 -18.66 4.45
N GLU A 274 13.33 -19.99 4.39
CA GLU A 274 12.71 -20.83 3.36
C GLU A 274 11.18 -20.91 3.47
N VAL A 275 10.60 -20.48 4.59
CA VAL A 275 9.14 -20.31 4.72
C VAL A 275 8.61 -19.19 3.81
N ILE A 276 9.47 -18.25 3.43
CA ILE A 276 9.11 -17.15 2.52
C ILE A 276 9.23 -17.67 1.07
N PRO A 277 8.17 -17.55 0.24
CA PRO A 277 8.21 -17.88 -1.17
C PRO A 277 9.42 -17.27 -1.89
N SER A 278 10.07 -18.05 -2.76
CA SER A 278 11.32 -17.66 -3.40
C SER A 278 11.16 -16.40 -4.27
N GLU A 279 9.97 -16.15 -4.82
CA GLU A 279 9.63 -14.97 -5.59
C GLU A 279 9.72 -13.67 -4.78
N LEU A 280 9.49 -13.74 -3.46
CA LEU A 280 9.60 -12.61 -2.54
C LEU A 280 11.04 -12.39 -2.04
N ARG A 281 11.94 -13.34 -2.30
CA ARG A 281 13.37 -13.31 -1.93
C ARG A 281 14.31 -13.14 -3.12
N SER A 282 13.81 -13.37 -4.35
CA SER A 282 14.62 -13.37 -5.58
C SER A 282 15.30 -12.04 -5.87
N TRP A 283 14.85 -10.95 -5.22
CA TRP A 283 15.49 -9.64 -5.29
C TRP A 283 16.95 -9.66 -4.82
N LYS A 284 17.35 -10.61 -3.98
CA LYS A 284 18.74 -10.78 -3.52
C LYS A 284 19.70 -11.22 -4.63
N ALA A 285 19.19 -11.90 -5.66
CA ALA A 285 19.98 -12.33 -6.81
C ALA A 285 20.12 -11.21 -7.87
N ILE A 286 19.44 -10.08 -7.69
CA ILE A 286 19.58 -8.93 -8.57
C ILE A 286 20.87 -8.22 -8.14
N GLU A 287 21.92 -8.32 -8.96
CA GLU A 287 23.11 -7.49 -8.75
C GLU A 287 22.67 -6.03 -8.64
N PRO A 288 23.12 -5.29 -7.61
CA PRO A 288 22.92 -3.86 -7.58
C PRO A 288 23.52 -3.32 -8.87
N LYS A 289 22.68 -2.72 -9.74
CA LYS A 289 23.23 -1.98 -10.86
C LYS A 289 24.08 -0.89 -10.26
N CYS A 290 25.40 -1.10 -10.30
CA CYS A 290 26.40 -0.08 -10.08
C CYS A 290 26.04 1.10 -10.99
N SER A 291 25.34 2.10 -10.45
CA SER A 291 25.35 3.43 -11.04
C SER A 291 26.66 4.08 -10.62
N PHE A 292 27.74 3.64 -11.27
CA PHE A 292 28.97 4.41 -11.36
C PHE A 292 28.89 5.29 -12.62
N LEU A 293 29.34 6.54 -12.47
CA LEU A 293 29.61 7.57 -13.48
C LEU A 293 28.33 8.29 -13.97
N LEU A 294 28.11 9.60 -13.78
CA LEU A 294 28.95 10.78 -13.51
C LEU A 294 28.19 11.76 -12.60
#